data_AF-A0A852LQK0-F1
#
_entry.id   AF-A0A852LQK0-F1
#
_cell.length_a   1.000
_cell.length_b   1.000
_cell.length_c   1.000
_cell.angle_alpha   90.00
_cell.angle_beta   90.00
_cell.angle_gamma   90.00
#
_symmetry.space_group_name_H-M   'P 1'
#
loop_
_entity.id
_entity.type
_entity.pdbx_description
1 polymer ?
#
loop_
_entity_poly.entity_id
_entity_poly.type
_entity_poly.pdbx_seq_one_letter_code
_entity_poly.pdbx_strand_id
1 'polypeptide(L)'
;SCFMAGGSDCSISFLSHILGKVCVHGRQKELLSVLLPRLTDLTKADCIWQRICWQLLEGVPDRCMEAVVLAFVQQAPGADVLSRLLGNLVVKNKKAQFVVTQKVLLLQYGHTTMVLQTLLGHLALDSLRRPLLLKVLQELLETWSSSSAVKHSPAEQQLYISKAILICLAHLKESEIESCRQELLSSLMEGVKCHLDSSLPQTRRLGMIVAESISSKINTDGPVLKFQYEEDDEARELKSLLVQPPPCSAVPSPPDDDRNEEADAASPLELESNQKSHPAAPTMAEEEEVDTELDSDDDLIPYDMSEDKELKAKAPVYIRECIEVLTSSEDVDKWEATVRALETLVRKNPAATREVSVELAKVLLHLEEKTCIEDFVELRQRAQVAVLTTDPIPVAEYLTSQFYSLNYSLCQRTDILNVLVLAAQELAYPKSHGKTKPSAPKPCIQPLPGSDSSKDWRRIVDERIRSKTRRFAMGRPQVEPVSGPNEFNSVAGHFFFPLIQRFDRPLTTFDLLGEDHFVLGRLVHTLAVLLYLAVNTVAVTAMGKALLEFVWALRFHTDPYVRQGLLSCISSVLLSVPAERLLEDMAEELLEAQSWLGDVVEKDPDGACRRLALQDLVLLENLKKKLTAEPS
;
A
#
# COMPACT_ATOMS: atom_id res chain seq x y z
N SER A 1 22.26 40.12 32.49
CA SER A 1 21.55 41.23 31.80
C SER A 1 21.93 41.16 30.34
N CYS A 2 20.97 41.04 29.43
CA CYS A 2 21.23 41.17 27.99
C CYS A 2 21.10 42.65 27.63
N PHE A 3 22.19 43.26 27.16
CA PHE A 3 22.17 44.68 26.77
C PHE A 3 21.35 44.86 25.49
N MET A 4 20.20 45.53 25.60
CA MET A 4 19.58 46.18 24.44
C MET A 4 20.26 47.53 24.20
N ALA A 5 20.39 47.90 22.92
CA ALA A 5 20.80 49.24 22.52
C ALA A 5 19.79 50.26 23.08
N GLY A 6 20.15 50.90 24.21
CA GLY A 6 19.26 51.78 24.98
C GLY A 6 19.41 51.72 26.51
N GLY A 7 20.22 50.80 27.05
CA GLY A 7 20.64 50.86 28.47
C GLY A 7 19.57 50.49 29.51
N SER A 8 18.48 49.82 29.12
CA SER A 8 17.51 49.26 30.07
C SER A 8 17.73 47.74 30.22
N ASP A 9 17.98 47.29 31.45
CA ASP A 9 18.16 45.87 31.77
C ASP A 9 16.84 45.10 31.63
N CYS A 10 16.71 44.29 30.56
CA CYS A 10 15.64 43.29 30.50
C CYS A 10 16.08 42.01 31.22
N SER A 11 15.29 41.57 32.22
CA SER A 11 15.53 40.29 32.87
C SER A 11 15.17 39.14 31.95
N ILE A 12 16.09 38.18 31.79
CA ILE A 12 15.86 36.97 30.98
C ILE A 12 14.65 36.21 31.52
N SER A 13 14.45 36.21 32.83
CA SER A 13 13.27 35.61 33.49
C SER A 13 11.96 36.21 32.99
N PHE A 14 11.86 37.52 32.82
CA PHE A 14 10.65 38.16 32.28
C PHE A 14 10.39 37.72 30.84
N LEU A 15 11.44 37.65 30.00
CA LEU A 15 11.33 37.16 28.62
C LEU A 15 10.89 35.69 28.57
N SER A 16 11.39 34.83 29.47
CA SER A 16 10.96 33.43 29.59
C SER A 16 9.46 33.30 29.88
N HIS A 17 8.94 34.17 30.75
CA HIS A 17 7.51 34.19 31.08
C HIS A 17 6.65 34.67 29.92
N ILE A 18 7.11 35.68 29.18
CA ILE A 18 6.43 36.16 27.96
C ILE A 18 6.42 35.05 26.91
N LEU A 19 7.57 34.46 26.61
CA LEU A 19 7.70 33.34 25.67
C LEU A 19 6.73 32.22 26.03
N GLY A 20 6.71 31.81 27.30
CA GLY A 20 5.78 30.80 27.80
C GLY A 20 4.31 31.16 27.61
N LYS A 21 3.92 32.40 27.93
CA LYS A 21 2.53 32.87 27.75
C LYS A 21 2.12 32.91 26.28
N VAL A 22 2.97 33.43 25.40
CA VAL A 22 2.70 33.56 23.97
C VAL A 22 2.51 32.18 23.33
N CYS A 23 3.36 31.20 23.67
CA CYS A 23 3.21 29.83 23.18
C CYS A 23 1.93 29.15 23.69
N VAL A 24 1.56 29.35 24.96
CA VAL A 24 0.30 28.78 25.51
C VAL A 24 -0.94 29.37 24.83
N HIS A 25 -0.89 30.64 24.39
CA HIS A 25 -1.97 31.27 23.65
C HIS A 25 -2.01 30.90 22.15
N GLY A 26 -1.19 29.97 21.68
CA GLY A 26 -1.23 29.52 20.28
C GLY A 26 -0.55 30.46 19.28
N ARG A 27 0.12 31.51 19.76
CA ARG A 27 0.76 32.55 18.92
C ARG A 27 2.26 32.26 18.67
N GLN A 28 2.70 31.02 18.87
CA GLN A 28 4.10 30.62 18.72
C GLN A 28 4.64 30.76 17.29
N LYS A 29 3.79 30.59 16.26
CA LYS A 29 4.21 30.74 14.85
C LYS A 29 4.61 32.16 14.51
N GLU A 30 3.82 33.13 14.97
CA GLU A 30 4.09 34.56 14.74
C GLU A 30 5.31 35.04 15.52
N LEU A 31 5.51 34.53 16.73
CA LEU A 31 6.68 34.89 17.53
C LEU A 31 7.96 34.29 16.94
N LEU A 32 7.96 33.00 16.64
CA LEU A 32 9.16 32.29 16.19
C LEU A 32 9.52 32.59 14.74
N SER A 33 8.57 33.02 13.88
CA SER A 33 8.92 33.49 12.52
C SER A 33 9.88 34.69 12.54
N VAL A 34 9.86 35.50 13.59
CA VAL A 34 10.77 36.64 13.78
C VAL A 34 11.96 36.27 14.67
N LEU A 35 11.71 35.57 15.77
CA LEU A 35 12.72 35.27 16.79
C LEU A 35 13.72 34.21 16.32
N LEU A 36 13.23 33.13 15.68
CA LEU A 36 14.02 31.94 15.39
C LEU A 36 15.12 32.18 14.34
N PRO A 37 14.89 32.90 13.21
CA PRO A 37 15.97 33.22 12.27
C PRO A 37 17.09 34.01 12.93
N ARG A 38 16.73 35.04 13.71
CA ARG A 38 17.71 35.88 14.42
C ARG A 38 18.53 35.09 15.44
N LEU A 39 17.87 34.24 16.24
CA LEU A 39 18.59 33.38 17.18
C LEU A 39 19.45 32.33 16.46
N THR A 40 19.01 31.84 15.31
CA THR A 40 19.80 30.88 14.51
C THR A 40 21.13 31.49 14.06
N ASP A 41 21.10 32.73 13.58
CA ASP A 41 22.30 33.45 13.15
C ASP A 41 23.20 33.82 14.33
N LEU A 42 22.62 34.38 15.40
CA LEU A 42 23.37 34.81 16.59
C LEU A 42 24.04 33.63 17.29
N THR A 43 23.35 32.50 17.43
CA THR A 43 23.91 31.30 18.08
C THR A 43 24.95 30.58 17.23
N LYS A 44 25.00 30.82 15.90
CA LYS A 44 26.00 30.24 15.02
C LYS A 44 27.38 30.86 15.24
N ALA A 45 27.44 32.17 15.51
CA ALA A 45 28.69 32.90 15.67
C ALA A 45 29.15 33.04 17.12
N ASP A 46 28.23 33.03 18.10
CA ASP A 46 28.54 33.41 19.48
C ASP A 46 27.93 32.44 20.52
N CYS A 47 28.80 31.89 21.37
CA CYS A 47 28.42 30.98 22.44
C CYS A 47 27.69 31.67 23.61
N ILE A 48 27.82 33.00 23.74
CA ILE A 48 27.06 33.79 24.71
C ILE A 48 25.58 33.75 24.36
N TRP A 49 25.25 33.89 23.08
CA TRP A 49 23.86 33.78 22.61
C TRP A 49 23.27 32.39 22.80
N GLN A 50 24.08 31.33 22.70
CA GLN A 50 23.64 29.97 23.06
C GLN A 50 23.30 29.90 24.55
N ARG A 51 24.17 30.39 25.43
CA ARG A 51 23.92 30.43 26.88
C ARG A 51 22.68 31.26 27.23
N ILE A 52 22.47 32.39 26.56
CA ILE A 52 21.27 33.22 26.73
C ILE A 52 20.01 32.43 26.34
N CYS A 53 20.03 31.70 25.22
CA CYS A 53 18.91 30.85 24.81
C CYS A 53 18.63 29.75 25.84
N TRP A 54 19.68 29.10 26.36
CA TRP A 54 19.53 28.07 27.39
C TRP A 54 18.91 28.63 28.66
N GLN A 55 19.39 29.78 29.14
CA GLN A 55 18.81 30.46 30.31
C GLN A 55 17.38 30.92 30.07
N LEU A 56 17.06 31.40 28.86
CA LEU A 56 15.72 31.79 28.46
C LEU A 56 14.76 30.60 28.55
N LEU A 57 15.15 29.44 28.02
CA LEU A 57 14.30 28.24 28.01
C LEU A 57 14.25 27.53 29.36
N GLU A 58 15.35 27.50 30.12
CA GLU A 58 15.39 27.00 31.50
C GLU A 58 14.49 27.83 32.43
N GLY A 59 14.33 29.13 32.17
CA GLY A 59 13.46 30.02 32.93
C GLY A 59 11.96 29.93 32.59
N VAL A 60 11.56 29.10 31.62
CA VAL A 60 10.15 28.96 31.22
C VAL A 60 9.37 28.23 32.33
N PRO A 61 8.22 28.75 32.79
CA PRO A 61 7.40 28.07 33.78
C PRO A 61 6.96 26.68 33.30
N ASP A 62 6.98 25.67 34.18
CA ASP A 62 6.66 24.29 33.81
C ASP A 62 5.30 24.15 33.11
N ARG A 63 4.27 24.90 33.51
CA ARG A 63 2.96 24.90 32.83
C ARG A 63 3.04 25.26 31.34
N CYS A 64 4.02 26.06 30.93
CA CYS A 64 4.25 26.51 29.55
C CYS A 64 5.27 25.64 28.80
N MET A 65 6.05 24.81 29.50
CA MET A 65 7.21 24.10 28.96
C MET A 65 6.87 23.28 27.70
N GLU A 66 5.74 22.56 27.71
CA GLU A 66 5.30 21.77 26.56
C GLU A 66 5.09 22.63 25.31
N ALA A 67 4.29 23.71 25.44
CA ALA A 67 3.98 24.59 24.32
C ALA A 67 5.24 25.25 23.75
N VAL A 68 6.20 25.61 24.61
CA VAL A 68 7.48 26.19 24.17
C VAL A 68 8.34 25.16 23.47
N VAL A 69 8.60 24.00 24.09
CA VAL A 69 9.45 22.95 23.50
C VAL A 69 8.89 22.48 22.16
N LEU A 70 7.58 22.23 22.07
CA LEU A 70 6.92 21.84 20.83
C LEU A 70 7.07 22.91 19.75
N ALA A 71 6.94 24.19 20.10
CA ALA A 71 7.09 25.29 19.16
C ALA A 71 8.49 25.35 18.54
N PHE A 72 9.54 25.20 19.35
CA PHE A 72 10.91 25.20 18.85
C PHE A 72 11.22 23.95 18.02
N VAL A 73 10.77 22.78 18.46
CA VAL A 73 10.94 21.51 17.73
C VAL A 73 10.27 21.56 16.36
N GLN A 74 9.08 22.15 16.25
CA GLN A 74 8.34 22.22 14.98
C GLN A 74 8.89 23.26 13.99
N GLN A 75 9.55 24.32 14.47
CA GLN A 75 9.98 25.44 13.62
C GLN A 75 11.49 25.48 13.37
N ALA A 76 12.29 24.75 14.15
CA ALA A 76 13.73 24.68 13.93
C ALA A 76 14.03 24.07 12.56
N PRO A 77 14.95 24.68 11.77
CA PRO A 77 15.28 24.19 10.43
C PRO A 77 16.14 22.90 10.46
N GLY A 78 16.61 22.47 11.61
CA GLY A 78 17.39 21.23 11.75
C GLY A 78 17.91 20.99 13.17
N ALA A 79 18.46 19.78 13.38
CA ALA A 79 18.93 19.29 14.68
C ALA A 79 20.06 20.13 15.29
N ASP A 80 20.97 20.67 14.48
CA ASP A 80 22.06 21.53 14.94
C ASP A 80 21.55 22.84 15.53
N VAL A 81 20.58 23.47 14.84
CA VAL A 81 19.96 24.70 15.29
C VAL A 81 19.18 24.43 16.58
N LEU A 82 18.39 23.37 16.61
CA LEU A 82 17.65 22.98 17.80
C LEU A 82 18.60 22.70 18.99
N SER A 83 19.75 22.07 18.75
CA SER A 83 20.76 21.83 19.79
C SER A 83 21.42 23.10 20.31
N ARG A 84 21.74 24.07 19.44
CA ARG A 84 22.26 25.38 19.88
C ARG A 84 21.25 26.16 20.71
N LEU A 85 19.96 26.05 20.40
CA LEU A 85 18.89 26.78 21.07
C LEU A 85 18.47 26.15 22.39
N LEU A 86 18.20 24.83 22.42
CA LEU A 86 17.70 24.12 23.61
C LEU A 86 18.83 23.64 24.53
N GLY A 87 20.03 23.42 24.00
CA GLY A 87 21.13 22.81 24.74
C GLY A 87 20.72 21.50 25.40
N ASN A 88 21.04 21.37 26.69
CA ASN A 88 20.72 20.19 27.50
C ASN A 88 19.46 20.36 28.37
N LEU A 89 18.52 21.23 27.97
CA LEU A 89 17.24 21.45 28.66
C LEU A 89 16.49 20.14 28.95
N VAL A 90 16.48 19.22 27.97
CA VAL A 90 15.80 17.92 28.04
C VAL A 90 16.38 17.02 29.14
N VAL A 91 17.65 17.20 29.53
CA VAL A 91 18.29 16.46 30.62
C VAL A 91 17.98 17.12 31.98
N LYS A 92 17.84 18.45 32.01
CA LYS A 92 17.67 19.23 33.25
C LYS A 92 16.21 19.32 33.71
N ASN A 93 15.25 19.33 32.79
CA ASN A 93 13.82 19.51 33.09
C ASN A 93 13.03 18.26 32.70
N LYS A 94 12.44 17.58 33.70
CA LYS A 94 11.65 16.34 33.50
C LYS A 94 10.45 16.51 32.58
N LYS A 95 9.83 17.70 32.54
CA LYS A 95 8.69 17.97 31.67
C LYS A 95 9.13 18.14 30.22
N ALA A 96 10.23 18.86 29.99
CA ALA A 96 10.85 18.93 28.65
C ALA A 96 11.29 17.53 28.18
N GLN A 97 11.89 16.74 29.08
CA GLN A 97 12.21 15.33 28.84
C GLN A 97 11.00 14.54 28.37
N PHE A 98 9.93 14.51 29.16
CA PHE A 98 8.70 13.78 28.84
C PHE A 98 8.08 14.22 27.51
N VAL A 99 8.06 15.53 27.22
CA VAL A 99 7.50 16.04 25.96
C VAL A 99 8.30 15.51 24.76
N VAL A 100 9.62 15.62 24.82
CA VAL A 100 10.51 15.22 23.72
C VAL A 100 10.59 13.70 23.55
N THR A 101 10.68 12.94 24.63
CA THR A 101 10.92 11.48 24.56
C THR A 101 9.63 10.66 24.50
N GLN A 102 8.51 11.16 25.05
CA GLN A 102 7.23 10.42 25.09
C GLN A 102 6.16 11.11 24.27
N LYS A 103 5.84 12.36 24.63
CA LYS A 103 4.59 12.98 24.17
C LYS A 103 4.58 13.20 22.66
N VAL A 104 5.65 13.77 22.11
CA VAL A 104 5.77 14.04 20.68
C VAL A 104 5.87 12.75 19.86
N LEU A 105 6.54 11.73 20.40
CA LEU A 105 6.86 10.49 19.66
C LEU A 105 5.75 9.43 19.73
N LEU A 106 5.09 9.27 20.87
CA LEU A 106 4.13 8.19 21.12
C LEU A 106 2.68 8.70 21.28
N LEU A 107 2.46 9.91 21.79
CA LEU A 107 1.12 10.40 22.17
C LEU A 107 0.50 11.43 21.20
N GLN A 108 1.31 12.25 20.53
CA GLN A 108 0.88 13.37 19.67
C GLN A 108 1.28 13.16 18.20
N TYR A 109 1.24 11.90 17.72
CA TYR A 109 1.61 11.54 16.34
C TYR A 109 0.96 12.46 15.29
N GLY A 110 1.60 12.58 14.12
CA GLY A 110 1.14 13.47 13.03
C GLY A 110 2.06 14.67 12.76
N HIS A 111 3.24 14.71 13.37
CA HIS A 111 4.29 15.65 12.96
C HIS A 111 4.98 15.20 11.67
N THR A 112 5.59 16.14 10.94
CA THR A 112 6.28 15.83 9.68
C THR A 112 7.58 15.06 9.95
N THR A 113 8.06 14.32 8.94
CA THR A 113 9.34 13.59 8.99
C THR A 113 10.52 14.51 9.37
N MET A 114 10.51 15.76 8.91
CA MET A 114 11.53 16.77 9.24
C MET A 114 11.57 17.12 10.73
N VAL A 115 10.40 17.15 11.39
CA VAL A 115 10.31 17.41 12.84
C VAL A 115 10.90 16.24 13.62
N LEU A 116 10.61 15.00 13.20
CA LEU A 116 11.22 13.80 13.79
C LEU A 116 12.75 13.80 13.64
N GLN A 117 13.26 14.09 12.44
CA GLN A 117 14.70 14.19 12.18
C GLN A 117 15.36 15.28 13.03
N THR A 118 14.71 16.44 13.18
CA THR A 118 15.22 17.54 13.98
C THR A 118 15.26 17.19 15.47
N LEU A 119 14.20 16.55 15.99
CA LEU A 119 14.10 16.14 17.39
C LEU A 119 15.09 15.02 17.74
N LEU A 120 15.09 13.93 16.97
CA LEU A 120 15.92 12.75 17.23
C LEU A 120 17.40 13.06 16.96
N GLY A 121 17.69 13.85 15.92
CA GLY A 121 19.02 14.39 15.69
C GLY A 121 19.50 15.28 16.84
N HIS A 122 18.62 16.10 17.43
CA HIS A 122 18.96 16.86 18.63
C HIS A 122 19.40 15.93 19.77
N LEU A 123 18.68 14.84 20.05
CA LEU A 123 19.10 13.87 21.06
C LEU A 123 20.44 13.18 20.73
N ALA A 124 20.74 13.00 19.44
CA ALA A 124 21.97 12.35 18.99
C ALA A 124 23.24 13.22 19.10
N LEU A 125 23.13 14.54 19.00
CA LEU A 125 24.29 15.44 18.80
C LEU A 125 25.20 15.66 20.03
N ASP A 126 24.73 15.45 21.26
CA ASP A 126 25.53 15.63 22.51
C ASP A 126 25.51 14.35 23.34
N SER A 127 26.67 13.94 23.87
CA SER A 127 26.85 12.73 24.67
C SER A 127 25.94 12.67 25.90
N LEU A 128 25.57 13.80 26.50
CA LEU A 128 24.66 13.84 27.65
C LEU A 128 23.21 13.49 27.28
N ARG A 129 22.83 13.66 26.01
CA ARG A 129 21.47 13.38 25.49
C ARG A 129 21.35 12.01 24.83
N ARG A 130 22.47 11.40 24.40
CA ARG A 130 22.45 10.07 23.75
C ARG A 130 21.79 8.95 24.56
N PRO A 131 21.90 8.87 25.90
CA PRO A 131 21.14 7.89 26.68
C PRO A 131 19.62 8.04 26.52
N LEU A 132 19.12 9.25 26.30
CA LEU A 132 17.70 9.50 26.02
C LEU A 132 17.31 9.00 24.62
N LEU A 133 18.19 9.12 23.63
CA LEU A 133 17.97 8.57 22.29
C LEU A 133 17.82 7.04 22.34
N LEU A 134 18.72 6.35 23.07
CA LEU A 134 18.65 4.89 23.23
C LEU A 134 17.38 4.47 23.96
N LYS A 135 17.01 5.18 25.03
CA LYS A 135 15.75 4.94 25.74
C LYS A 135 14.53 5.12 24.83
N VAL A 136 14.51 6.18 24.01
CA VAL A 136 13.46 6.44 23.03
C VAL A 136 13.38 5.31 22.01
N LEU A 137 14.52 4.85 21.47
CA LEU A 137 14.55 3.73 20.54
C LEU A 137 13.96 2.46 21.16
N GLN A 138 14.31 2.16 22.42
CA GLN A 138 13.76 1.02 23.14
C GLN A 138 12.23 1.11 23.29
N GLU A 139 11.69 2.24 23.74
CA GLU A 139 10.24 2.42 23.93
C GLU A 139 9.47 2.38 22.58
N LEU A 140 10.06 2.91 21.51
CA LEU A 140 9.51 2.80 20.17
C LEU A 140 9.49 1.35 19.68
N LEU A 141 10.56 0.59 19.92
CA LEU A 141 10.65 -0.82 19.57
C LEU A 141 9.70 -1.69 20.38
N GLU A 142 9.54 -1.43 21.68
CA GLU A 142 8.53 -2.09 22.54
C GLU A 142 7.11 -1.85 22.03
N THR A 143 6.83 -0.62 21.56
CA THR A 143 5.53 -0.30 20.96
C THR A 143 5.35 -0.99 19.61
N TRP A 144 6.39 -1.01 18.78
CA TRP A 144 6.38 -1.67 17.46
C TRP A 144 6.28 -3.19 17.55
N SER A 145 6.89 -3.82 18.56
CA SER A 145 6.81 -5.27 18.76
C SER A 145 5.55 -5.74 19.48
N SER A 146 4.74 -4.83 20.03
CA SER A 146 3.52 -5.17 20.75
C SER A 146 2.38 -5.57 19.83
N SER A 147 1.90 -6.81 19.95
CA SER A 147 0.72 -7.31 19.21
C SER A 147 -0.53 -6.42 19.40
N SER A 148 -0.74 -5.89 20.61
CA SER A 148 -1.87 -5.00 20.88
C SER A 148 -1.72 -3.67 20.16
N ALA A 149 -0.52 -3.10 20.10
CA ALA A 149 -0.27 -1.85 19.40
C ALA A 149 -0.47 -2.02 17.88
N VAL A 150 0.02 -3.12 17.30
CA VAL A 150 -0.14 -3.43 15.87
C VAL A 150 -1.62 -3.59 15.49
N LYS A 151 -2.44 -4.19 16.36
CA LYS A 151 -3.88 -4.42 16.11
C LYS A 151 -4.75 -3.18 16.31
N HIS A 152 -4.42 -2.34 17.29
CA HIS A 152 -5.31 -1.26 17.74
C HIS A 152 -4.80 0.16 17.46
N SER A 153 -3.58 0.33 16.95
CA SER A 153 -3.08 1.66 16.58
C SER A 153 -3.46 2.00 15.12
N PRO A 154 -3.86 3.24 14.83
CA PRO A 154 -4.07 3.70 13.47
C PRO A 154 -2.83 3.52 12.59
N ALA A 155 -3.02 3.26 11.29
CA ALA A 155 -1.92 3.11 10.33
C ALA A 155 -0.97 4.33 10.30
N GLU A 156 -1.51 5.54 10.47
CA GLU A 156 -0.74 6.79 10.55
C GLU A 156 0.23 6.78 11.74
N GLN A 157 -0.20 6.26 12.89
CA GLN A 157 0.64 6.15 14.08
C GLN A 157 1.70 5.05 13.92
N GLN A 158 1.34 3.91 13.32
CA GLN A 158 2.30 2.84 13.02
C GLN A 158 3.41 3.35 12.09
N LEU A 159 3.04 4.06 11.01
CA LEU A 159 3.98 4.70 10.10
C LEU A 159 4.86 5.73 10.83
N TYR A 160 4.26 6.56 11.69
CA TYR A 160 4.98 7.56 12.46
C TYR A 160 6.05 6.95 13.38
N ILE A 161 5.70 5.87 14.08
CA ILE A 161 6.63 5.10 14.93
C ILE A 161 7.72 4.46 14.07
N SER A 162 7.39 3.85 12.94
CA SER A 162 8.38 3.28 12.02
C SER A 162 9.37 4.34 11.53
N LYS A 163 8.90 5.54 11.14
CA LYS A 163 9.78 6.67 10.77
C LYS A 163 10.72 7.04 11.91
N ALA A 164 10.21 7.16 13.14
CA ALA A 164 11.01 7.49 14.31
C ALA A 164 12.07 6.42 14.61
N ILE A 165 11.74 5.12 14.51
CA ILE A 165 12.69 4.02 14.67
C ILE A 165 13.82 4.13 13.64
N LEU A 166 13.48 4.29 12.36
CA LEU A 166 14.49 4.38 11.29
C LEU A 166 15.44 5.56 11.48
N ILE A 167 14.91 6.72 11.91
CA ILE A 167 15.72 7.91 12.21
C ILE A 167 16.63 7.65 13.43
N CYS A 168 16.13 7.00 14.49
CA CYS A 168 16.95 6.59 15.63
C CYS A 168 18.10 5.66 15.19
N LEU A 169 17.79 4.63 14.38
CA LEU A 169 18.77 3.69 13.84
C LEU A 169 19.81 4.37 12.95
N ALA A 170 19.43 5.40 12.20
CA ALA A 170 20.35 6.20 11.40
C ALA A 170 21.39 6.92 12.28
N HIS A 171 21.03 7.32 13.50
CA HIS A 171 21.89 8.07 14.44
C HIS A 171 22.73 7.22 15.40
N LEU A 172 22.54 5.89 15.43
CA LEU A 172 23.33 4.99 16.27
C LEU A 172 24.80 4.93 15.82
N LYS A 173 25.70 4.88 16.80
CA LYS A 173 27.13 4.61 16.60
C LYS A 173 27.41 3.11 16.74
N GLU A 174 28.49 2.63 16.14
CA GLU A 174 28.91 1.22 16.20
C GLU A 174 28.97 0.67 17.64
N SER A 175 29.55 1.45 18.58
CA SER A 175 29.64 1.06 19.99
C SER A 175 28.28 0.91 20.68
N GLU A 176 27.29 1.67 20.25
CA GLU A 176 25.95 1.62 20.82
C GLU A 176 25.15 0.47 20.23
N ILE A 177 25.31 0.21 18.92
CA ILE A 177 24.72 -0.96 18.24
C ILE A 177 25.16 -2.24 18.94
N GLU A 178 26.45 -2.37 19.26
CA GLU A 178 26.96 -3.55 19.96
C GLU A 178 26.38 -3.65 21.38
N SER A 179 26.20 -2.52 22.07
CA SER A 179 25.63 -2.51 23.43
C SER A 179 24.16 -2.91 23.50
N CYS A 180 23.35 -2.55 22.50
CA CYS A 180 21.91 -2.87 22.46
C CYS A 180 21.57 -4.02 21.49
N ARG A 181 22.58 -4.74 20.97
CA ARG A 181 22.42 -5.79 19.95
C ARG A 181 21.35 -6.83 20.32
N GLN A 182 21.36 -7.31 21.57
CA GLN A 182 20.42 -8.32 22.04
C GLN A 182 18.98 -7.80 22.09
N GLU A 183 18.78 -6.57 22.55
CA GLU A 183 17.46 -5.92 22.63
C GLU A 183 16.88 -5.62 21.24
N LEU A 184 17.74 -5.21 20.30
CA LEU A 184 17.34 -5.01 18.91
C LEU A 184 16.93 -6.35 18.26
N LEU A 185 17.67 -7.43 18.51
CA LEU A 185 17.33 -8.77 18.01
C LEU A 185 16.03 -9.30 18.63
N SER A 186 15.82 -9.13 19.94
CA SER A 186 14.57 -9.57 20.58
C SER A 186 13.36 -8.81 20.02
N SER A 187 13.48 -7.49 19.91
CA SER A 187 12.42 -6.64 19.36
C SER A 187 12.13 -6.97 17.89
N LEU A 188 13.19 -7.20 17.09
CA LEU A 188 13.09 -7.62 15.69
C LEU A 188 12.26 -8.90 15.55
N MET A 189 12.58 -9.95 16.32
CA MET A 189 11.90 -11.25 16.18
C MET A 189 10.42 -11.16 16.59
N GLU A 190 10.12 -10.46 17.69
CA GLU A 190 8.76 -10.30 18.18
C GLU A 190 7.92 -9.39 17.26
N GLY A 191 8.50 -8.28 16.79
CA GLY A 191 7.82 -7.35 15.89
C GLY A 191 7.60 -7.91 14.49
N VAL A 192 8.56 -8.65 13.92
CA VAL A 192 8.37 -9.33 12.63
C VAL A 192 7.19 -10.29 12.71
N LYS A 193 7.10 -11.10 13.76
CA LYS A 193 5.96 -12.00 13.98
C LYS A 193 4.65 -11.22 14.01
N CYS A 194 4.54 -10.21 14.89
CA CYS A 194 3.29 -9.45 15.04
C CYS A 194 2.86 -8.72 13.76
N HIS A 195 3.80 -8.16 13.00
CA HIS A 195 3.50 -7.44 11.77
C HIS A 195 3.15 -8.37 10.61
N LEU A 196 3.86 -9.49 10.44
CA LEU A 196 3.59 -10.43 9.34
C LEU A 196 2.28 -11.20 9.53
N ASP A 197 1.87 -11.44 10.79
CA ASP A 197 0.58 -12.05 11.13
C ASP A 197 -0.62 -11.12 10.81
N SER A 198 -0.39 -9.84 10.50
CA SER A 198 -1.46 -8.90 10.16
C SER A 198 -2.09 -9.20 8.81
N SER A 199 -3.43 -9.13 8.73
CA SER A 199 -4.20 -9.25 7.48
C SER A 199 -3.99 -8.06 6.54
N LEU A 200 -3.54 -6.91 7.04
CA LEU A 200 -3.35 -5.68 6.26
C LEU A 200 -1.99 -5.62 5.55
N PRO A 201 -1.94 -5.47 4.20
CA PRO A 201 -0.68 -5.40 3.45
C PRO A 201 0.24 -4.26 3.89
N GLN A 202 -0.31 -3.09 4.21
CA GLN A 202 0.46 -1.94 4.67
C GLN A 202 1.21 -2.24 5.98
N THR A 203 0.54 -2.84 6.97
CA THR A 203 1.15 -3.21 8.26
C THR A 203 2.27 -4.24 8.09
N ARG A 204 2.06 -5.26 7.24
CA ARG A 204 3.10 -6.25 6.90
C ARG A 204 4.32 -5.57 6.28
N ARG A 205 4.10 -4.67 5.32
CA ARG A 205 5.16 -3.92 4.64
C ARG A 205 5.97 -3.03 5.57
N LEU A 206 5.31 -2.29 6.46
CA LEU A 206 6.01 -1.49 7.49
C LEU A 206 6.89 -2.38 8.37
N GLY A 207 6.36 -3.53 8.81
CA GLY A 207 7.12 -4.51 9.58
C GLY A 207 8.35 -5.03 8.83
N MET A 208 8.19 -5.41 7.56
CA MET A 208 9.28 -5.87 6.71
C MET A 208 10.38 -4.80 6.56
N ILE A 209 10.03 -3.55 6.25
CA ILE A 209 11.00 -2.46 6.06
C ILE A 209 11.79 -2.17 7.34
N VAL A 210 11.09 -2.08 8.49
CA VAL A 210 11.76 -1.86 9.79
C VAL A 210 12.67 -3.03 10.13
N ALA A 211 12.22 -4.27 9.88
CA ALA A 211 12.98 -5.47 10.14
C ALA A 211 14.26 -5.58 9.29
N GLU A 212 14.16 -5.32 7.98
CA GLU A 212 15.33 -5.22 7.09
C GLU A 212 16.30 -4.15 7.57
N SER A 213 15.77 -3.00 7.99
CA SER A 213 16.60 -1.87 8.47
C SER A 213 17.34 -2.22 9.75
N ILE A 214 16.69 -2.84 10.74
CA ILE A 214 17.33 -3.33 11.97
C ILE A 214 18.37 -4.40 11.62
N SER A 215 18.01 -5.38 10.79
CA SER A 215 18.94 -6.45 10.36
C SER A 215 20.18 -5.89 9.68
N SER A 216 20.03 -4.86 8.83
CA SER A 216 21.16 -4.22 8.13
C SER A 216 22.09 -3.46 9.08
N LYS A 217 21.55 -2.93 10.18
CA LYS A 217 22.33 -2.20 11.20
C LYS A 217 23.08 -3.15 12.14
N ILE A 218 22.51 -4.31 12.45
CA ILE A 218 23.13 -5.30 13.34
C ILE A 218 24.20 -6.14 12.61
N ASN A 219 23.98 -6.43 11.33
CA ASN A 219 24.86 -7.28 10.53
C ASN A 219 25.44 -6.48 9.35
N THR A 220 26.62 -5.89 9.55
CA THR A 220 27.36 -5.18 8.48
C THR A 220 28.02 -6.15 7.49
N ASP A 221 28.50 -7.31 7.96
CA ASP A 221 29.24 -8.30 7.15
C ASP A 221 28.52 -9.65 6.99
N GLY A 222 27.30 -9.77 7.52
CA GLY A 222 26.52 -11.02 7.56
C GLY A 222 25.32 -11.05 6.61
N PRO A 223 24.58 -12.17 6.54
CA PRO A 223 23.32 -12.22 5.80
C PRO A 223 22.31 -11.24 6.41
N VAL A 224 21.82 -10.33 5.57
CA VAL A 224 20.77 -9.37 5.92
C VAL A 224 19.43 -9.94 5.49
N LEU A 225 18.42 -9.79 6.35
CA LEU A 225 17.04 -10.13 6.04
C LEU A 225 16.59 -9.38 4.77
N LYS A 226 16.00 -10.08 3.82
CA LYS A 226 15.41 -9.49 2.61
C LYS A 226 14.05 -10.10 2.33
N PHE A 227 13.04 -9.25 2.23
CA PHE A 227 11.68 -9.60 1.89
C PHE A 227 11.33 -9.10 0.49
N GLN A 228 10.26 -9.67 -0.07
CA GLN A 228 9.66 -9.24 -1.32
C GLN A 228 8.37 -8.46 -1.00
N TYR A 229 8.27 -7.23 -1.49
CA TYR A 229 7.08 -6.39 -1.35
C TYR A 229 7.04 -5.32 -2.45
N GLU A 230 5.85 -4.75 -2.69
CA GLU A 230 5.67 -3.65 -3.63
C GLU A 230 6.39 -2.38 -3.12
N GLU A 231 7.31 -1.85 -3.94
CA GLU A 231 8.11 -0.66 -3.64
C GLU A 231 7.37 0.65 -3.98
N ASP A 232 6.46 1.03 -3.09
CA ASP A 232 5.68 2.27 -3.18
C ASP A 232 6.50 3.50 -2.75
N ASP A 233 5.95 4.70 -2.97
CA ASP A 233 6.56 5.96 -2.54
C ASP A 233 6.81 6.01 -1.02
N GLU A 234 5.90 5.45 -0.22
CA GLU A 234 6.05 5.33 1.24
C GLU A 234 7.25 4.45 1.62
N ALA A 235 7.44 3.32 0.93
CA ALA A 235 8.56 2.42 1.18
C ALA A 235 9.89 3.08 0.82
N ARG A 236 9.92 3.84 -0.28
CA ARG A 236 11.10 4.60 -0.70
C ARG A 236 11.44 5.73 0.28
N GLU A 237 10.44 6.46 0.79
CA GLU A 237 10.64 7.46 1.83
C GLU A 237 11.26 6.82 3.08
N LEU A 238 10.70 5.72 3.59
CA LEU A 238 11.20 5.03 4.77
C LEU A 238 12.66 4.58 4.62
N LYS A 239 12.99 3.92 3.51
CA LYS A 239 14.37 3.49 3.22
C LYS A 239 15.36 4.67 3.20
N SER A 240 14.92 5.83 2.69
CA SER A 240 15.78 7.03 2.66
C SER A 240 16.14 7.57 4.05
N LEU A 241 15.33 7.30 5.08
CA LEU A 241 15.58 7.78 6.45
C LEU A 241 16.75 7.09 7.15
N LEU A 242 17.18 5.92 6.65
CA LEU A 242 18.32 5.20 7.20
C LEU A 242 19.67 5.84 6.83
N VAL A 243 19.67 6.68 5.78
CA VAL A 243 20.84 7.42 5.31
C VAL A 243 20.88 8.78 6.02
N GLN A 244 21.97 9.07 6.74
CA GLN A 244 22.12 10.39 7.34
C GLN A 244 22.24 11.45 6.24
N PRO A 245 21.48 12.56 6.29
CA PRO A 245 21.73 13.68 5.41
C PRO A 245 23.12 14.25 5.68
N PRO A 246 23.89 14.64 4.65
CA PRO A 246 25.17 15.30 4.85
C PRO A 246 24.98 16.60 5.66
N PRO A 247 25.94 17.00 6.51
CA PRO A 247 25.84 18.24 7.27
C PRO A 247 25.71 19.42 6.29
N CYS A 248 24.57 20.11 6.35
CA CYS A 248 24.28 21.26 5.51
C CYS A 248 25.25 22.42 5.79
N SER A 249 26.21 22.62 4.89
CA SER A 249 26.87 23.91 4.70
C SER A 249 26.67 24.39 3.26
N ALA A 250 26.32 25.67 3.14
CA ALA A 250 26.14 26.47 1.92
C ALA A 250 24.72 26.44 1.29
N VAL A 251 24.00 27.53 1.57
CA VAL A 251 22.88 28.03 0.78
C VAL A 251 23.45 28.64 -0.51
N PRO A 252 22.97 28.30 -1.73
CA PRO A 252 23.22 29.12 -2.91
C PRO A 252 22.28 30.33 -2.86
N SER A 253 22.86 31.54 -2.83
CA SER A 253 22.14 32.81 -2.98
C SER A 253 21.50 32.93 -4.38
N PRO A 254 20.39 33.68 -4.53
CA PRO A 254 19.66 33.79 -5.79
C PRO A 254 20.42 34.61 -6.85
N PRO A 255 20.13 34.42 -8.16
CA PRO A 255 20.82 35.11 -9.22
C PRO A 255 20.22 36.50 -9.47
N ASP A 256 21.07 37.53 -9.44
CA ASP A 256 20.76 38.83 -10.01
C ASP A 256 21.15 38.80 -11.50
N ASP A 257 20.16 39.14 -12.33
CA ASP A 257 20.23 39.30 -13.78
C ASP A 257 20.89 40.66 -14.08
N ASP A 258 22.01 40.67 -14.81
CA ASP A 258 22.21 41.66 -15.88
C ASP A 258 23.34 41.25 -16.84
N ARG A 259 22.99 41.33 -18.12
CA ARG A 259 23.73 40.89 -19.32
C ARG A 259 24.87 41.85 -19.66
N ASN A 260 26.00 41.34 -20.16
CA ASN A 260 26.31 41.45 -21.60
C ASN A 260 27.53 40.62 -22.04
N GLU A 261 27.53 40.32 -23.33
CA GLU A 261 28.24 39.29 -24.09
C GLU A 261 29.74 39.50 -24.36
N GLU A 262 30.47 38.40 -24.56
CA GLU A 262 31.18 37.97 -25.81
C GLU A 262 32.12 36.80 -25.43
N ALA A 263 31.77 35.55 -25.78
CA ALA A 263 32.15 34.84 -27.02
C ALA A 263 33.64 34.44 -27.09
N ASP A 264 33.96 33.18 -26.73
CA ASP A 264 34.77 32.29 -27.59
C ASP A 264 34.80 30.83 -27.06
N ALA A 265 35.07 29.89 -27.97
CA ALA A 265 35.36 28.46 -27.80
C ALA A 265 34.19 27.43 -27.82
N ALA A 266 33.74 27.21 -29.05
CA ALA A 266 33.23 25.98 -29.66
C ALA A 266 34.02 24.68 -29.31
N SER A 267 33.59 23.42 -29.53
CA SER A 267 32.32 22.69 -29.78
C SER A 267 32.73 21.20 -30.10
N PRO A 268 31.91 20.27 -30.65
CA PRO A 268 31.74 18.90 -30.15
C PRO A 268 32.19 17.79 -31.13
N LEU A 269 31.98 16.52 -30.76
CA LEU A 269 32.01 15.39 -31.70
C LEU A 269 30.78 14.50 -31.52
N GLU A 270 29.81 14.67 -32.42
CA GLU A 270 28.97 13.58 -32.95
C GLU A 270 29.48 13.27 -34.36
N LEU A 271 29.58 11.99 -34.74
CA LEU A 271 29.71 11.57 -36.13
C LEU A 271 28.98 10.24 -36.36
N GLU A 272 27.80 10.34 -36.98
CA GLU A 272 27.21 9.27 -37.79
C GLU A 272 27.77 9.34 -39.23
N SER A 273 27.92 8.15 -39.80
CA SER A 273 27.69 7.75 -41.20
C SER A 273 28.20 8.57 -42.41
N ASN A 274 28.86 7.81 -43.29
CA ASN A 274 28.75 7.75 -44.75
C ASN A 274 29.55 8.71 -45.68
N GLN A 275 30.56 8.10 -46.32
CA GLN A 275 30.84 8.05 -47.77
C GLN A 275 30.80 9.33 -48.65
N LYS A 276 31.95 9.67 -49.28
CA LYS A 276 32.27 9.52 -50.74
C LYS A 276 33.34 10.53 -51.23
N SER A 277 34.29 10.04 -52.04
CA SER A 277 34.64 10.55 -53.41
C SER A 277 36.06 10.10 -53.82
N HIS A 278 36.22 9.18 -54.79
CA HIS A 278 36.58 9.41 -56.22
C HIS A 278 38.10 9.42 -56.51
N PRO A 279 38.60 9.19 -57.76
CA PRO A 279 38.02 8.53 -58.94
C PRO A 279 38.98 7.60 -59.75
N ALA A 280 38.44 7.05 -60.85
CA ALA A 280 39.05 6.63 -62.12
C ALA A 280 39.16 5.11 -62.42
N ALA A 281 38.51 4.72 -63.52
CA ALA A 281 38.57 3.42 -64.22
C ALA A 281 39.81 3.36 -65.16
N PRO A 282 40.14 2.27 -65.91
CA PRO A 282 39.39 1.01 -66.13
C PRO A 282 40.25 -0.31 -66.19
N THR A 283 39.56 -1.44 -66.45
CA THR A 283 39.96 -2.62 -67.31
C THR A 283 40.62 -3.89 -66.69
N MET A 284 39.85 -5.00 -66.78
CA MET A 284 40.18 -6.39 -67.22
C MET A 284 40.91 -7.44 -66.34
N ALA A 285 40.37 -8.68 -66.49
CA ALA A 285 40.96 -10.04 -66.48
C ALA A 285 41.43 -10.61 -65.13
N GLU A 286 40.80 -11.69 -64.63
CA GLU A 286 41.13 -13.14 -64.82
C GLU A 286 42.11 -13.66 -63.75
N GLU A 287 41.69 -14.74 -63.07
CA GLU A 287 42.49 -15.92 -62.65
C GLU A 287 43.64 -15.65 -61.64
N GLU A 288 44.10 -16.54 -60.76
CA GLU A 288 43.85 -17.93 -60.41
C GLU A 288 44.46 -18.15 -58.99
N GLU A 289 44.01 -19.23 -58.34
CA GLU A 289 44.70 -20.11 -57.37
C GLU A 289 46.06 -19.73 -56.73
N VAL A 290 46.23 -20.07 -55.44
CA VAL A 290 47.16 -21.12 -54.95
C VAL A 290 47.07 -21.24 -53.42
N ASP A 291 46.39 -22.31 -53.01
CA ASP A 291 46.78 -23.34 -52.04
C ASP A 291 48.08 -23.17 -51.21
N THR A 292 47.93 -23.26 -49.89
CA THR A 292 48.91 -23.99 -49.04
C THR A 292 48.18 -24.72 -47.92
N GLU A 293 48.14 -26.04 -48.08
CA GLU A 293 47.83 -27.08 -47.11
C GLU A 293 48.56 -26.98 -45.76
N LEU A 294 48.06 -27.80 -44.81
CA LEU A 294 48.62 -28.25 -43.52
C LEU A 294 48.17 -27.37 -42.32
N ASP A 295 47.39 -27.82 -41.33
CA ASP A 295 47.42 -29.09 -40.60
C ASP A 295 46.07 -29.28 -39.86
N SER A 296 45.59 -30.52 -39.76
CA SER A 296 44.31 -30.90 -39.17
C SER A 296 44.58 -31.59 -37.85
N ASP A 297 44.29 -30.94 -36.72
CA ASP A 297 43.89 -31.65 -35.49
C ASP A 297 43.16 -30.73 -34.49
N ASP A 298 41.94 -31.15 -34.15
CA ASP A 298 41.28 -30.99 -32.84
C ASP A 298 40.67 -29.64 -32.40
N ASP A 299 39.93 -28.95 -33.28
CA ASP A 299 38.85 -28.08 -32.84
C ASP A 299 37.50 -28.74 -33.10
N LEU A 300 36.94 -29.41 -32.08
CA LEU A 300 35.51 -29.76 -32.05
C LEU A 300 34.70 -28.46 -32.06
N ILE A 301 34.42 -27.94 -33.25
CA ILE A 301 33.47 -26.85 -33.44
C ILE A 301 32.11 -27.37 -32.98
N PRO A 302 31.45 -26.75 -31.98
CA PRO A 302 30.08 -27.10 -31.64
C PRO A 302 29.24 -27.05 -32.91
N TYR A 303 28.47 -28.12 -33.18
CA TYR A 303 27.59 -28.18 -34.33
C TYR A 303 26.72 -26.92 -34.39
N ASP A 304 26.61 -26.32 -35.57
CA ASP A 304 25.76 -25.15 -35.79
C ASP A 304 24.28 -25.57 -35.70
N MET A 305 23.70 -25.33 -34.52
CA MET A 305 22.28 -25.57 -34.22
C MET A 305 21.38 -24.41 -34.70
N SER A 306 21.88 -23.46 -35.51
CA SER A 306 21.08 -22.31 -35.96
C SER A 306 19.93 -22.66 -36.91
N GLU A 307 20.00 -23.82 -37.56
CA GLU A 307 18.91 -24.38 -38.38
C GLU A 307 17.99 -25.34 -37.59
N ASP A 308 18.33 -25.68 -36.34
CA ASP A 308 17.50 -26.52 -35.49
C ASP A 308 16.30 -25.71 -34.97
N LYS A 309 15.15 -25.96 -35.60
CA LYS A 309 13.89 -25.35 -35.23
C LYS A 309 13.29 -26.13 -34.06
N GLU A 310 13.33 -25.57 -32.85
CA GLU A 310 12.57 -26.10 -31.71
C GLU A 310 11.13 -26.36 -32.15
N LEU A 311 10.74 -27.64 -32.18
CA LEU A 311 9.38 -28.04 -32.50
C LEU A 311 8.50 -27.63 -31.33
N LYS A 312 7.92 -26.41 -31.40
CA LYS A 312 6.91 -25.97 -30.43
C LYS A 312 5.86 -27.06 -30.27
N ALA A 313 5.80 -27.66 -29.07
CA ALA A 313 4.87 -28.74 -28.79
C ALA A 313 3.44 -28.29 -29.13
N LYS A 314 2.74 -29.11 -29.92
CA LYS A 314 1.36 -28.81 -30.31
C LYS A 314 0.45 -29.00 -29.11
N ALA A 315 -0.29 -27.95 -28.76
CA ALA A 315 -1.30 -28.03 -27.71
C ALA A 315 -2.41 -29.03 -28.10
N PRO A 316 -2.96 -29.79 -27.14
CA PRO A 316 -4.11 -30.67 -27.35
C PRO A 316 -5.34 -29.94 -27.91
N VAL A 317 -6.14 -30.66 -28.69
CA VAL A 317 -7.39 -30.13 -29.28
C VAL A 317 -8.62 -30.52 -28.45
N TYR A 318 -8.54 -31.59 -27.66
CA TYR A 318 -9.64 -32.10 -26.86
C TYR A 318 -9.45 -31.83 -25.37
N ILE A 319 -10.53 -31.45 -24.69
CA ILE A 319 -10.49 -31.12 -23.25
C ILE A 319 -10.11 -32.33 -22.40
N ARG A 320 -10.56 -33.54 -22.78
CA ARG A 320 -10.18 -34.79 -22.10
C ARG A 320 -8.67 -35.05 -22.21
N GLU A 321 -8.09 -34.81 -23.38
CA GLU A 321 -6.63 -34.92 -23.56
C GLU A 321 -5.89 -33.87 -22.71
N CYS A 322 -6.43 -32.66 -22.55
CA CYS A 322 -5.85 -31.67 -21.63
C CYS A 322 -5.82 -32.19 -20.18
N ILE A 323 -6.90 -32.82 -19.70
CA ILE A 323 -6.96 -33.40 -18.35
C ILE A 323 -5.88 -34.48 -18.18
N GLU A 324 -5.76 -35.38 -19.15
CA GLU A 324 -4.73 -36.42 -19.16
C GLU A 324 -3.32 -35.82 -19.16
N VAL A 325 -3.05 -34.83 -20.02
CA VAL A 325 -1.74 -34.19 -20.10
C VAL A 325 -1.39 -33.47 -18.80
N LEU A 326 -2.33 -32.72 -18.21
CA LEU A 326 -2.09 -31.98 -16.97
C LEU A 326 -1.83 -32.90 -15.77
N THR A 327 -2.43 -34.09 -15.76
CA THR A 327 -2.34 -35.03 -14.64
C THR A 327 -1.15 -35.99 -14.76
N SER A 328 -0.91 -36.55 -15.95
CA SER A 328 0.03 -37.68 -16.12
C SER A 328 1.16 -37.45 -17.12
N SER A 329 1.24 -36.30 -17.81
CA SER A 329 2.32 -36.08 -18.77
C SER A 329 3.66 -35.79 -18.08
N GLU A 330 4.70 -36.49 -18.54
CA GLU A 330 6.12 -36.22 -18.27
C GLU A 330 6.72 -35.24 -19.30
N ASP A 331 6.03 -34.99 -20.42
CA ASP A 331 6.43 -34.06 -21.47
C ASP A 331 6.13 -32.62 -21.03
N VAL A 332 7.18 -31.92 -20.62
CA VAL A 332 7.15 -30.54 -20.13
C VAL A 332 6.63 -29.58 -21.18
N ASP A 333 7.10 -29.68 -22.42
CA ASP A 333 6.73 -28.76 -23.50
C ASP A 333 5.25 -28.91 -23.86
N LYS A 334 4.75 -30.16 -23.89
CA LYS A 334 3.33 -30.44 -24.10
C LYS A 334 2.48 -29.96 -22.93
N TRP A 335 2.94 -30.12 -21.69
CA TRP A 335 2.23 -29.62 -20.50
C TRP A 335 2.12 -28.09 -20.51
N GLU A 336 3.21 -27.40 -20.79
CA GLU A 336 3.29 -25.94 -20.88
C GLU A 336 2.41 -25.39 -22.02
N ALA A 337 2.46 -26.01 -23.20
CA ALA A 337 1.57 -25.67 -24.31
C ALA A 337 0.09 -25.86 -23.95
N THR A 338 -0.23 -26.87 -23.15
CA THR A 338 -1.59 -27.16 -22.67
C THR A 338 -2.08 -26.07 -21.72
N VAL A 339 -1.29 -25.69 -20.72
CA VAL A 339 -1.66 -24.63 -19.75
C VAL A 339 -1.97 -23.32 -20.47
N ARG A 340 -1.15 -22.93 -21.46
CA ARG A 340 -1.37 -21.69 -22.23
C ARG A 340 -2.61 -21.73 -23.13
N ALA A 341 -2.92 -22.89 -23.69
CA ALA A 341 -4.04 -23.03 -24.63
C ALA A 341 -5.40 -23.27 -23.95
N LEU A 342 -5.40 -23.75 -22.70
CA LEU A 342 -6.59 -24.30 -22.03
C LEU A 342 -7.75 -23.31 -21.93
N GLU A 343 -7.49 -22.07 -21.50
CA GLU A 343 -8.50 -21.01 -21.41
C GLU A 343 -9.25 -20.83 -22.74
N THR A 344 -8.50 -20.76 -23.84
CA THR A 344 -9.07 -20.56 -25.18
C THR A 344 -9.84 -21.79 -25.64
N LEU A 345 -9.35 -22.99 -25.30
CA LEU A 345 -9.98 -24.23 -25.71
C LEU A 345 -11.32 -24.46 -25.01
N VAL A 346 -11.38 -24.18 -23.71
CA VAL A 346 -12.59 -24.26 -22.88
C VAL A 346 -13.69 -23.34 -23.44
N ARG A 347 -13.36 -22.09 -23.76
CA ARG A 347 -14.34 -21.14 -24.32
C ARG A 347 -14.81 -21.50 -25.73
N LYS A 348 -13.97 -22.15 -26.54
CA LYS A 348 -14.33 -22.57 -27.90
C LYS A 348 -15.24 -23.80 -27.93
N ASN A 349 -15.17 -24.67 -26.92
CA ASN A 349 -15.87 -25.96 -26.92
C ASN A 349 -16.78 -26.14 -25.69
N PRO A 350 -17.79 -25.27 -25.48
CA PRO A 350 -18.57 -25.26 -24.25
C PRO A 350 -19.33 -26.56 -23.97
N ALA A 351 -19.84 -27.23 -25.01
CA ALA A 351 -20.54 -28.51 -24.86
C ALA A 351 -19.62 -29.60 -24.32
N ALA A 352 -18.41 -29.73 -24.88
CA ALA A 352 -17.42 -30.70 -24.41
C ALA A 352 -16.91 -30.36 -23.01
N THR A 353 -16.77 -29.07 -22.68
CA THR A 353 -16.36 -28.63 -21.34
C THR A 353 -17.38 -29.08 -20.29
N ARG A 354 -18.68 -28.94 -20.55
CA ARG A 354 -19.74 -29.31 -19.60
C ARG A 354 -19.74 -30.78 -19.21
N GLU A 355 -19.27 -31.67 -20.08
CA GLU A 355 -19.18 -33.10 -19.77
C GLU A 355 -18.12 -33.43 -18.70
N VAL A 356 -17.10 -32.57 -18.54
CA VAL A 356 -15.93 -32.80 -17.68
C VAL A 356 -15.58 -31.58 -16.83
N SER A 357 -16.54 -30.66 -16.63
CA SER A 357 -16.32 -29.35 -16.01
C SER A 357 -15.79 -29.47 -14.58
N VAL A 358 -16.42 -30.32 -13.77
CA VAL A 358 -16.04 -30.57 -12.37
C VAL A 358 -14.68 -31.26 -12.27
N GLU A 359 -14.40 -32.22 -13.15
CA GLU A 359 -13.12 -32.93 -13.19
C GLU A 359 -11.98 -31.97 -13.57
N LEU A 360 -12.19 -31.14 -14.60
CA LEU A 360 -11.22 -30.12 -15.01
C LEU A 360 -11.01 -29.06 -13.93
N ALA A 361 -12.07 -28.61 -13.25
CA ALA A 361 -11.96 -27.69 -12.12
C ALA A 361 -11.16 -28.29 -10.96
N LYS A 362 -11.34 -29.58 -10.67
CA LYS A 362 -10.56 -30.32 -9.68
C LYS A 362 -9.08 -30.38 -10.07
N VAL A 363 -8.75 -30.70 -11.32
CA VAL A 363 -7.37 -30.72 -11.81
C VAL A 363 -6.74 -29.33 -11.67
N LEU A 364 -7.43 -28.27 -12.10
CA LEU A 364 -6.92 -26.90 -12.03
C LEU A 364 -6.70 -26.42 -10.59
N LEU A 365 -7.56 -26.78 -9.65
CA LEU A 365 -7.43 -26.41 -8.24
C LEU A 365 -6.19 -27.03 -7.56
N HIS A 366 -5.77 -28.21 -8.02
CA HIS A 366 -4.60 -28.94 -7.50
C HIS A 366 -3.38 -28.82 -8.42
N LEU A 367 -3.46 -28.02 -9.49
CA LEU A 367 -2.39 -27.89 -10.45
C LEU A 367 -1.24 -27.09 -9.83
N GLU A 368 -0.11 -27.75 -9.63
CA GLU A 368 1.14 -27.17 -9.19
C GLU A 368 2.04 -26.86 -10.39
N GLU A 369 2.90 -25.87 -10.23
CA GLU A 369 3.84 -25.45 -11.25
C GLU A 369 4.98 -26.47 -11.38
N LYS A 370 5.04 -27.20 -12.51
CA LYS A 370 6.13 -28.15 -12.79
C LYS A 370 7.39 -27.47 -13.32
N THR A 371 7.22 -26.36 -14.03
CA THR A 371 8.28 -25.59 -14.69
C THR A 371 8.00 -24.10 -14.57
N CYS A 372 9.06 -23.28 -14.58
CA CYS A 372 8.96 -21.81 -14.47
C CYS A 372 8.28 -21.23 -15.71
N ILE A 373 6.95 -21.12 -15.67
CA ILE A 373 6.13 -20.54 -16.73
C ILE A 373 5.76 -19.11 -16.33
N GLU A 374 6.02 -18.16 -17.22
CA GLU A 374 5.55 -16.78 -17.05
C GLU A 374 4.03 -16.74 -16.83
N ASP A 375 3.60 -16.06 -15.77
CA ASP A 375 2.19 -15.88 -15.39
C ASP A 375 1.41 -17.19 -15.16
N PHE A 376 2.05 -18.28 -14.73
CA PHE A 376 1.40 -19.57 -14.46
C PHE A 376 0.13 -19.45 -13.60
N VAL A 377 0.22 -18.72 -12.48
CA VAL A 377 -0.91 -18.52 -11.55
C VAL A 377 -2.08 -17.83 -12.26
N GLU A 378 -1.79 -16.83 -13.11
CA GLU A 378 -2.82 -16.12 -13.86
C GLU A 378 -3.45 -17.00 -14.95
N LEU A 379 -2.64 -17.77 -15.68
CA LEU A 379 -3.11 -18.72 -16.70
C LEU A 379 -4.02 -19.78 -16.09
N ARG A 380 -3.60 -20.37 -14.96
CA ARG A 380 -4.40 -21.34 -14.19
C ARG A 380 -5.71 -20.73 -13.73
N GLN A 381 -5.67 -19.52 -13.17
CA GLN A 381 -6.87 -18.81 -12.71
C GLN A 381 -7.81 -18.50 -13.87
N ARG A 382 -7.31 -17.98 -15.00
CA ARG A 382 -8.12 -17.67 -16.18
C ARG A 382 -8.78 -18.91 -16.78
N ALA A 383 -8.07 -20.03 -16.82
CA ALA A 383 -8.65 -21.30 -17.22
C ALA A 383 -9.75 -21.77 -16.26
N GLN A 384 -9.52 -21.66 -14.95
CA GLN A 384 -10.51 -22.06 -13.93
C GLN A 384 -11.76 -21.19 -13.97
N VAL A 385 -11.60 -19.88 -14.19
CA VAL A 385 -12.70 -18.94 -14.43
C VAL A 385 -13.47 -19.33 -15.70
N ALA A 386 -12.78 -19.62 -16.82
CA ALA A 386 -13.44 -20.03 -18.06
C ALA A 386 -14.26 -21.31 -17.91
N VAL A 387 -13.80 -22.27 -17.09
CA VAL A 387 -14.55 -23.50 -16.78
C VAL A 387 -15.80 -23.17 -15.97
N LEU A 388 -15.64 -22.36 -14.92
CA LEU A 388 -16.75 -21.95 -14.06
C LEU A 388 -17.80 -21.10 -14.80
N THR A 389 -17.42 -20.23 -15.72
CA THR A 389 -18.39 -19.47 -16.54
C THR A 389 -19.13 -20.34 -17.56
N THR A 390 -18.51 -21.45 -18.00
CA THR A 390 -19.11 -22.38 -18.98
C THR A 390 -20.16 -23.30 -18.37
N ASP A 391 -19.96 -23.69 -17.11
CA ASP A 391 -20.85 -24.57 -16.35
C ASP A 391 -20.99 -24.11 -14.87
N PRO A 392 -21.71 -23.00 -14.60
CA PRO A 392 -21.62 -22.30 -13.32
C PRO A 392 -22.12 -23.07 -12.11
N ILE A 393 -23.20 -23.82 -12.25
CA ILE A 393 -23.86 -24.49 -11.11
C ILE A 393 -22.98 -25.62 -10.54
N PRO A 394 -22.63 -26.68 -11.30
CA PRO A 394 -21.90 -27.81 -10.72
C PRO A 394 -20.47 -27.43 -10.30
N VAL A 395 -19.83 -26.49 -11.01
CA VAL A 395 -18.48 -26.04 -10.67
C VAL A 395 -18.50 -25.14 -9.42
N ALA A 396 -19.48 -24.24 -9.27
CA ALA A 396 -19.61 -23.43 -8.04
C ALA A 396 -19.91 -24.31 -6.82
N GLU A 397 -20.81 -25.28 -6.95
CA GLU A 397 -21.13 -26.23 -5.87
C GLU A 397 -19.90 -27.05 -5.46
N TYR A 398 -19.10 -27.51 -6.44
CA TYR A 398 -17.82 -28.16 -6.16
C TYR A 398 -16.87 -27.21 -5.41
N LEU A 399 -16.57 -26.03 -5.95
CA LEU A 399 -15.59 -25.10 -5.36
C LEU A 399 -15.99 -24.64 -3.95
N THR A 400 -17.25 -24.27 -3.74
CA THR A 400 -17.76 -23.87 -2.42
C THR A 400 -17.75 -25.02 -1.42
N SER A 401 -17.92 -26.27 -1.86
CA SER A 401 -17.72 -27.44 -1.00
C SER A 401 -16.24 -27.64 -0.62
N GLN A 402 -15.32 -27.41 -1.54
CA GLN A 402 -13.88 -27.57 -1.30
C GLN A 402 -13.32 -26.51 -0.36
N PHE A 403 -13.88 -25.30 -0.36
CA PHE A 403 -13.50 -24.25 0.58
C PHE A 403 -13.58 -24.71 2.05
N TYR A 404 -14.60 -25.48 2.40
CA TYR A 404 -14.81 -26.07 3.74
C TYR A 404 -14.27 -27.49 3.90
N SER A 405 -13.45 -27.99 2.98
CA SER A 405 -12.86 -29.33 3.08
C SER A 405 -11.55 -29.28 3.89
N LEU A 406 -11.17 -30.41 4.51
CA LEU A 406 -10.02 -30.50 5.42
C LEU A 406 -8.67 -30.31 4.70
N ASN A 407 -8.50 -30.89 3.51
CA ASN A 407 -7.20 -31.10 2.89
C ASN A 407 -6.78 -29.98 1.91
N TYR A 408 -7.00 -28.72 2.28
CA TYR A 408 -6.60 -27.57 1.47
C TYR A 408 -5.75 -26.57 2.26
N SER A 409 -4.87 -25.87 1.56
CA SER A 409 -4.11 -24.73 2.11
C SER A 409 -4.95 -23.44 2.14
N LEU A 410 -4.53 -22.46 2.95
CA LEU A 410 -5.17 -21.13 2.98
C LEU A 410 -5.05 -20.40 1.63
N CYS A 411 -3.94 -20.62 0.90
CA CYS A 411 -3.75 -20.10 -0.45
C CYS A 411 -4.81 -20.65 -1.41
N GLN A 412 -5.01 -21.98 -1.45
CA GLN A 412 -6.04 -22.59 -2.29
C GLN A 412 -7.45 -22.14 -1.93
N ARG A 413 -7.76 -21.97 -0.63
CA ARG A 413 -9.06 -21.42 -0.20
C ARG A 413 -9.26 -19.98 -0.70
N THR A 414 -8.21 -19.17 -0.66
CA THR A 414 -8.25 -17.81 -1.21
C THR A 414 -8.40 -17.81 -2.73
N ASP A 415 -7.74 -18.74 -3.42
CA ASP A 415 -7.87 -18.94 -4.87
C ASP A 415 -9.29 -19.34 -5.27
N ILE A 416 -9.94 -20.23 -4.51
CA ILE A 416 -11.35 -20.59 -4.70
C ILE A 416 -12.24 -19.34 -4.66
N LEU A 417 -12.09 -18.50 -3.61
CA LEU A 417 -12.88 -17.27 -3.47
C LEU A 417 -12.62 -16.29 -4.61
N ASN A 418 -11.35 -16.14 -5.03
CA ASN A 418 -10.97 -15.29 -6.16
C ASN A 418 -11.63 -15.75 -7.47
N VAL A 419 -11.57 -17.04 -7.77
CA VAL A 419 -12.16 -17.62 -8.99
C VAL A 419 -13.68 -17.45 -9.00
N LEU A 420 -14.36 -17.67 -7.87
CA LEU A 420 -15.81 -17.44 -7.74
C LEU A 420 -16.18 -15.99 -8.06
N VAL A 421 -15.44 -15.03 -7.50
CA VAL A 421 -15.66 -13.59 -7.73
C VAL A 421 -15.40 -13.21 -9.19
N LEU A 422 -14.28 -13.65 -9.77
CA LEU A 422 -13.93 -13.32 -11.16
C LEU A 422 -14.91 -13.92 -12.17
N ALA A 423 -15.39 -15.15 -11.93
CA ALA A 423 -16.42 -15.76 -12.78
C ALA A 423 -17.77 -15.06 -12.62
N ALA A 424 -18.18 -14.71 -11.39
CA ALA A 424 -19.39 -13.92 -11.18
C ALA A 424 -19.32 -12.56 -11.89
N GLN A 425 -18.15 -11.93 -11.93
CA GLN A 425 -17.95 -10.67 -12.67
C GLN A 425 -18.06 -10.87 -14.18
N GLU A 426 -17.48 -11.93 -14.74
CA GLU A 426 -17.57 -12.26 -16.17
C GLU A 426 -19.02 -12.57 -16.59
N LEU A 427 -19.79 -13.24 -15.72
CA LEU A 427 -21.23 -13.52 -15.93
C LEU A 427 -22.11 -12.27 -15.76
N ALA A 428 -21.75 -11.36 -14.85
CA ALA A 428 -22.52 -10.14 -14.61
C ALA A 428 -22.28 -9.05 -15.68
N TYR A 429 -21.06 -8.96 -16.18
CA TYR A 429 -20.66 -7.99 -17.21
C TYR A 429 -19.94 -8.69 -18.37
N PRO A 430 -20.70 -9.22 -19.36
CA PRO A 430 -20.11 -9.88 -20.52
C PRO A 430 -19.13 -8.95 -21.24
N LYS A 431 -17.86 -9.36 -21.39
CA LYS A 431 -16.85 -8.58 -22.11
C LYS A 431 -17.27 -8.43 -23.58
N SER A 432 -17.54 -7.20 -24.02
CA SER A 432 -17.60 -6.89 -25.44
C SER A 432 -16.23 -7.21 -26.06
N HIS A 433 -16.20 -8.07 -27.09
CA HIS A 433 -14.99 -8.42 -27.82
C HIS A 433 -14.43 -7.19 -28.56
N GLY A 434 -13.68 -6.35 -27.86
CA GLY A 434 -12.87 -5.27 -28.42
C GLY A 434 -11.44 -5.42 -27.91
N LYS A 435 -10.47 -5.56 -28.82
CA LYS A 435 -9.04 -5.66 -28.51
C LYS A 435 -8.56 -4.35 -27.87
N THR A 436 -8.65 -4.25 -26.55
CA THR A 436 -7.92 -3.28 -25.73
C THR A 436 -7.33 -4.00 -24.53
N LYS A 437 -6.05 -3.74 -24.27
CA LYS A 437 -5.21 -4.39 -23.23
C LYS A 437 -5.97 -4.57 -21.91
N PRO A 438 -5.80 -5.70 -21.19
CA PRO A 438 -6.47 -5.94 -19.93
C PRO A 438 -5.80 -5.10 -18.84
N SER A 439 -6.31 -3.90 -18.59
CA SER A 439 -6.24 -3.33 -17.24
C SER A 439 -7.56 -3.70 -16.58
N ALA A 440 -7.59 -4.84 -15.89
CA ALA A 440 -8.72 -5.20 -15.05
C ALA A 440 -8.85 -4.12 -13.97
N PRO A 441 -9.95 -3.33 -13.93
CA PRO A 441 -10.21 -2.53 -12.75
C PRO A 441 -10.47 -3.54 -11.63
N LYS A 442 -9.60 -3.60 -10.62
CA LYS A 442 -9.91 -4.31 -9.37
C LYS A 442 -11.23 -3.70 -8.86
N PRO A 443 -12.36 -4.43 -8.86
CA PRO A 443 -13.58 -3.88 -8.27
C PRO A 443 -13.44 -4.04 -6.77
N CYS A 444 -12.82 -3.05 -6.16
CA CYS A 444 -13.11 -2.68 -4.80
C CYS A 444 -14.38 -1.81 -4.85
N ILE A 445 -15.25 -1.89 -3.85
CA ILE A 445 -16.22 -0.83 -3.58
C ILE A 445 -15.38 0.42 -3.29
N GLN A 446 -15.06 1.19 -4.33
CA GLN A 446 -14.13 2.30 -4.19
C GLN A 446 -14.82 3.39 -3.37
N PRO A 447 -14.11 3.98 -2.39
CA PRO A 447 -14.60 5.16 -1.72
C PRO A 447 -14.85 6.25 -2.76
N LEU A 448 -15.91 7.05 -2.55
CA LEU A 448 -16.05 8.34 -3.23
C LEU A 448 -14.70 9.08 -3.09
N PRO A 449 -14.13 9.67 -4.16
CA PRO A 449 -12.86 10.39 -4.06
C PRO A 449 -13.05 11.67 -3.23
N GLY A 450 -12.83 11.56 -1.93
CA GLY A 450 -12.62 12.67 -1.02
C GLY A 450 -11.22 13.24 -1.20
N SER A 451 -11.14 14.45 -1.76
CA SER A 451 -10.11 15.47 -1.51
C SER A 451 -8.69 15.01 -1.14
N ASP A 452 -8.03 14.20 -1.98
CA ASP A 452 -6.56 14.16 -2.00
C ASP A 452 -6.06 15.35 -2.80
N SER A 453 -5.39 16.29 -2.11
CA SER A 453 -4.91 17.58 -2.62
C SER A 453 -3.82 17.48 -3.71
N SER A 454 -3.55 16.32 -4.29
CA SER A 454 -2.55 16.12 -5.34
C SER A 454 -3.14 16.02 -6.76
N LYS A 455 -4.48 16.00 -6.92
CA LYS A 455 -5.17 15.91 -8.23
C LYS A 455 -6.06 17.11 -8.58
N ASP A 456 -6.02 18.20 -7.81
CA ASP A 456 -6.90 19.36 -8.01
C ASP A 456 -6.65 20.14 -9.30
N TRP A 457 -5.42 20.17 -9.81
CA TRP A 457 -5.14 20.95 -11.03
C TRP A 457 -5.85 20.39 -12.27
N ARG A 458 -6.05 19.07 -12.38
CA ARG A 458 -6.76 18.46 -13.53
C ARG A 458 -8.24 18.81 -13.53
N ARG A 459 -8.89 18.80 -12.36
CA ARG A 459 -10.29 19.22 -12.21
C ARG A 459 -10.47 20.70 -12.54
N ILE A 460 -9.56 21.55 -12.02
CA ILE A 460 -9.56 22.99 -12.31
C ILE A 460 -9.34 23.25 -13.80
N VAL A 461 -8.46 22.50 -14.45
CA VAL A 461 -8.20 22.61 -15.90
C VAL A 461 -9.41 22.11 -16.71
N ASP A 462 -10.01 20.98 -16.37
CA ASP A 462 -11.19 20.45 -17.05
C ASP A 462 -12.42 21.37 -16.90
N GLU A 463 -12.58 22.00 -15.74
CA GLU A 463 -13.64 22.98 -15.48
C GLU A 463 -13.39 24.30 -16.23
N ARG A 464 -12.12 24.71 -16.36
CA ARG A 464 -11.71 25.87 -17.17
C ARG A 464 -11.85 25.60 -18.67
N ILE A 465 -11.66 24.35 -19.11
CA ILE A 465 -11.93 23.91 -20.49
C ILE A 465 -13.44 23.88 -20.74
N ARG A 466 -14.24 23.36 -19.81
CA ARG A 466 -15.71 23.32 -19.91
C ARG A 466 -16.34 24.71 -19.97
N SER A 467 -15.89 25.64 -19.13
CA SER A 467 -16.41 27.01 -19.09
C SER A 467 -16.04 27.86 -20.32
N LYS A 468 -14.98 27.51 -21.04
CA LYS A 468 -14.52 28.26 -22.23
C LYS A 468 -14.88 27.64 -23.57
N THR A 469 -15.52 26.46 -23.60
CA THR A 469 -15.84 25.77 -24.87
C THR A 469 -17.35 25.76 -25.12
N ARG A 470 -17.81 26.68 -25.98
CA ARG A 470 -19.20 26.72 -26.47
C ARG A 470 -19.40 25.59 -27.49
N ARG A 471 -20.11 24.52 -27.10
CA ARG A 471 -20.36 23.36 -27.99
C ARG A 471 -21.66 23.56 -28.78
N PHE A 472 -21.54 23.53 -30.09
CA PHE A 472 -22.67 23.31 -31.00
C PHE A 472 -23.05 21.83 -30.96
N ALA A 473 -24.31 21.53 -30.69
CA ALA A 473 -24.82 20.17 -30.61
C ALA A 473 -24.84 19.51 -31.99
N MET A 474 -23.92 18.59 -32.23
CA MET A 474 -24.07 17.49 -33.18
C MET A 474 -23.66 16.22 -32.42
N GLY A 475 -24.67 15.44 -32.04
CA GLY A 475 -24.51 14.25 -31.20
C GLY A 475 -23.72 13.16 -31.93
N ARG A 476 -22.59 12.76 -31.33
CA ARG A 476 -22.23 11.34 -31.34
C ARG A 476 -23.02 10.71 -30.20
N PRO A 477 -23.76 9.61 -30.42
CA PRO A 477 -24.30 8.87 -29.30
C PRO A 477 -23.10 8.46 -28.47
N GLN A 478 -23.10 8.87 -27.20
CA GLN A 478 -22.29 8.22 -26.20
C GLN A 478 -22.65 6.75 -26.32
N VAL A 479 -21.70 5.90 -26.72
CA VAL A 479 -21.92 4.46 -26.81
C VAL A 479 -22.28 4.03 -25.40
N GLU A 480 -23.58 3.87 -25.14
CA GLU A 480 -24.05 3.20 -23.95
C GLU A 480 -23.36 1.83 -23.93
N PRO A 481 -22.77 1.41 -22.80
CA PRO A 481 -22.22 0.07 -22.71
C PRO A 481 -23.32 -0.89 -23.14
N VAL A 482 -23.01 -1.80 -24.06
CA VAL A 482 -23.96 -2.79 -24.57
C VAL A 482 -24.54 -3.50 -23.35
N SER A 483 -25.82 -3.23 -23.06
CA SER A 483 -26.54 -3.82 -21.95
C SER A 483 -26.81 -5.28 -22.30
N GLY A 484 -25.86 -6.14 -21.95
CA GLY A 484 -26.07 -7.59 -21.94
C GLY A 484 -26.92 -7.99 -20.73
N PRO A 485 -27.74 -9.05 -20.84
CA PRO A 485 -28.40 -9.60 -19.66
C PRO A 485 -27.35 -10.07 -18.66
N ASN A 486 -27.58 -9.79 -17.37
CA ASN A 486 -26.75 -10.30 -16.29
C ASN A 486 -27.01 -11.83 -16.16
N GLU A 487 -26.12 -12.65 -16.72
CA GLU A 487 -26.23 -14.11 -16.70
C GLU A 487 -25.98 -14.68 -15.29
N PHE A 488 -25.34 -13.90 -14.40
CA PHE A 488 -25.14 -14.29 -13.01
C PHE A 488 -26.45 -14.34 -12.22
N ASN A 489 -27.49 -13.62 -12.64
CA ASN A 489 -28.75 -13.52 -11.89
C ASN A 489 -29.39 -14.88 -11.59
N SER A 490 -29.35 -15.83 -12.53
CA SER A 490 -29.98 -17.15 -12.37
C SER A 490 -29.16 -18.10 -11.50
N VAL A 491 -27.87 -17.84 -11.29
CA VAL A 491 -26.94 -18.73 -10.60
C VAL A 491 -26.38 -18.16 -9.29
N ALA A 492 -26.62 -16.89 -8.99
CA ALA A 492 -26.06 -16.18 -7.83
C ALA A 492 -26.24 -16.93 -6.49
N GLY A 493 -27.38 -17.57 -6.28
CA GLY A 493 -27.65 -18.35 -5.06
C GLY A 493 -26.69 -19.51 -4.84
N HIS A 494 -26.23 -20.18 -5.91
CA HIS A 494 -25.28 -21.31 -5.84
C HIS A 494 -23.87 -20.86 -5.47
N PHE A 495 -23.53 -19.59 -5.69
CA PHE A 495 -22.24 -19.02 -5.30
C PHE A 495 -22.28 -18.53 -3.85
N PHE A 496 -23.39 -17.91 -3.44
CA PHE A 496 -23.49 -17.17 -2.18
C PHE A 496 -23.90 -18.03 -0.98
N PHE A 497 -25.00 -18.78 -1.07
CA PHE A 497 -25.54 -19.47 0.11
C PHE A 497 -24.63 -20.59 0.66
N PRO A 498 -23.95 -21.40 -0.18
CA PRO A 498 -23.02 -22.41 0.33
C PRO A 498 -21.83 -21.82 1.11
N LEU A 499 -21.43 -20.57 0.79
CA LEU A 499 -20.34 -19.85 1.43
C LEU A 499 -20.73 -19.20 2.76
N ILE A 500 -21.99 -18.82 2.95
CA ILE A 500 -22.42 -18.13 4.18
C ILE A 500 -22.92 -19.10 5.27
N GLN A 501 -23.22 -20.35 4.94
CA GLN A 501 -23.91 -21.28 5.87
C GLN A 501 -23.00 -22.02 6.88
N ARG A 502 -21.70 -22.15 6.62
CA ARG A 502 -20.81 -23.06 7.39
C ARG A 502 -19.61 -22.36 8.02
N PHE A 503 -19.63 -21.03 8.11
CA PHE A 503 -18.51 -20.24 8.61
C PHE A 503 -18.22 -20.47 10.11
N ASP A 504 -19.22 -20.91 10.87
CA ASP A 504 -19.19 -21.12 12.32
C ASP A 504 -18.71 -22.53 12.74
N ARG A 505 -18.39 -23.40 11.77
CA ARG A 505 -17.97 -24.78 12.03
C ARG A 505 -16.45 -24.90 11.98
N PRO A 506 -15.75 -24.95 13.14
CA PRO A 506 -14.31 -25.13 13.14
C PRO A 506 -13.95 -26.53 12.63
N LEU A 507 -12.94 -26.59 11.77
CA LEU A 507 -12.26 -27.83 11.41
C LEU A 507 -10.92 -27.89 12.15
N THR A 508 -10.39 -29.09 12.35
CA THR A 508 -9.15 -29.32 13.13
C THR A 508 -7.97 -28.43 12.74
N THR A 509 -7.89 -28.04 11.46
CA THR A 509 -6.81 -27.21 10.89
C THR A 509 -7.31 -25.97 10.15
N PHE A 510 -8.58 -25.61 10.31
CA PHE A 510 -9.18 -24.46 9.64
C PHE A 510 -10.28 -23.88 10.53
N ASP A 511 -9.99 -22.73 11.13
CA ASP A 511 -10.85 -22.04 12.07
C ASP A 511 -11.00 -20.56 11.67
N LEU A 512 -12.09 -20.29 10.94
CA LEU A 512 -12.40 -18.95 10.45
C LEU A 512 -12.69 -17.95 11.58
N LEU A 513 -13.23 -18.40 12.71
CA LEU A 513 -13.59 -17.53 13.84
C LEU A 513 -12.45 -17.42 14.87
N GLY A 514 -11.47 -18.33 14.80
CA GLY A 514 -10.20 -18.29 15.51
C GLY A 514 -9.10 -17.72 14.62
N GLU A 515 -8.01 -18.46 14.44
CA GLU A 515 -6.75 -17.90 13.90
C GLU A 515 -6.81 -17.47 12.42
N ASP A 516 -7.72 -18.03 11.60
CA ASP A 516 -7.74 -17.81 10.14
C ASP A 516 -8.49 -16.54 9.71
N HIS A 517 -8.33 -15.44 10.46
CA HIS A 517 -9.02 -14.16 10.25
C HIS A 517 -8.82 -13.60 8.83
N PHE A 518 -7.64 -13.81 8.23
CA PHE A 518 -7.37 -13.35 6.86
C PHE A 518 -8.32 -14.01 5.85
N VAL A 519 -8.51 -15.33 5.96
CA VAL A 519 -9.42 -16.07 5.08
C VAL A 519 -10.87 -15.71 5.37
N LEU A 520 -11.24 -15.49 6.64
CA LEU A 520 -12.54 -14.93 7.00
C LEU A 520 -12.77 -13.57 6.33
N GLY A 521 -11.80 -12.66 6.40
CA GLY A 521 -11.86 -11.36 5.73
C GLY A 521 -12.05 -11.52 4.21
N ARG A 522 -11.30 -12.41 3.56
CA ARG A 522 -11.48 -12.74 2.13
C ARG A 522 -12.88 -13.25 1.83
N LEU A 523 -13.43 -14.12 2.68
CA LEU A 523 -14.80 -14.65 2.55
C LEU A 523 -15.83 -13.53 2.65
N VAL A 524 -15.73 -12.66 3.67
CA VAL A 524 -16.66 -11.53 3.88
C VAL A 524 -16.66 -10.58 2.68
N HIS A 525 -15.47 -10.16 2.21
CA HIS A 525 -15.34 -9.34 1.00
C HIS A 525 -15.91 -10.03 -0.24
N THR A 526 -15.73 -11.35 -0.37
CA THR A 526 -16.29 -12.15 -1.46
C THR A 526 -17.82 -12.13 -1.43
N LEU A 527 -18.43 -12.33 -0.26
CA LEU A 527 -19.88 -12.27 -0.09
C LEU A 527 -20.45 -10.88 -0.44
N ALA A 528 -19.77 -9.81 -0.01
CA ALA A 528 -20.14 -8.44 -0.38
C ALA A 528 -20.14 -8.25 -1.91
N VAL A 529 -19.08 -8.69 -2.59
CA VAL A 529 -18.97 -8.57 -4.05
C VAL A 529 -20.00 -9.43 -4.77
N LEU A 530 -20.24 -10.67 -4.34
CA LEU A 530 -21.24 -11.55 -4.95
C LEU A 530 -22.66 -10.95 -4.84
N LEU A 531 -23.03 -10.36 -3.69
CA LEU A 531 -24.29 -9.65 -3.55
C LEU A 531 -24.38 -8.44 -4.49
N TYR A 532 -23.27 -7.69 -4.63
CA TYR A 532 -23.21 -6.52 -5.51
C TYR A 532 -23.33 -6.89 -7.00
N LEU A 533 -22.82 -8.05 -7.40
CA LEU A 533 -22.95 -8.54 -8.78
C LEU A 533 -24.34 -9.14 -9.05
N ALA A 534 -25.07 -9.50 -8.00
CA ALA A 534 -26.42 -10.05 -8.05
C ALA A 534 -27.52 -8.98 -8.10
N VAL A 535 -27.19 -7.71 -8.35
CA VAL A 535 -28.19 -6.62 -8.46
C VAL A 535 -29.28 -7.02 -9.46
N ASN A 536 -30.54 -6.83 -9.06
CA ASN A 536 -31.76 -7.21 -9.81
C ASN A 536 -32.04 -8.72 -9.91
N THR A 537 -31.38 -9.60 -9.14
CA THR A 537 -31.81 -11.00 -9.03
C THR A 537 -32.98 -11.18 -8.07
N VAL A 538 -33.81 -12.22 -8.29
CA VAL A 538 -34.92 -12.59 -7.40
C VAL A 538 -34.42 -12.99 -6.01
N ALA A 539 -33.20 -13.55 -5.93
CA ALA A 539 -32.58 -13.95 -4.66
C ALA A 539 -31.99 -12.77 -3.85
N VAL A 540 -31.92 -11.54 -4.40
CA VAL A 540 -31.14 -10.45 -3.81
C VAL A 540 -31.61 -10.07 -2.41
N THR A 541 -32.92 -10.07 -2.17
CA THR A 541 -33.50 -9.75 -0.86
C THR A 541 -33.13 -10.82 0.18
N ALA A 542 -33.24 -12.10 -0.17
CA ALA A 542 -32.86 -13.20 0.72
C ALA A 542 -31.35 -13.22 0.99
N MET A 543 -30.53 -12.93 -0.02
CA MET A 543 -29.07 -12.80 0.12
C MET A 543 -28.72 -11.62 1.02
N GLY A 544 -29.36 -10.46 0.83
CA GLY A 544 -29.14 -9.27 1.65
C GLY A 544 -29.48 -9.50 3.11
N LYS A 545 -30.61 -10.16 3.39
CA LYS A 545 -31.01 -10.53 4.77
C LYS A 545 -29.99 -11.45 5.44
N ALA A 546 -29.62 -12.54 4.76
CA ALA A 546 -28.61 -13.46 5.27
C ALA A 546 -27.25 -12.75 5.48
N LEU A 547 -26.91 -11.79 4.63
CA LEU A 547 -25.67 -11.02 4.78
C LEU A 547 -25.71 -10.07 5.99
N LEU A 548 -26.84 -9.42 6.27
CA LEU A 548 -26.96 -8.58 7.48
C LEU A 548 -26.90 -9.42 8.76
N GLU A 549 -27.55 -10.58 8.80
CA GLU A 549 -27.45 -11.51 9.94
C GLU A 549 -25.99 -11.94 10.19
N PHE A 550 -25.28 -12.27 9.10
CA PHE A 550 -23.85 -12.58 9.14
C PHE A 550 -22.99 -11.40 9.63
N VAL A 551 -23.27 -10.18 9.13
CA VAL A 551 -22.59 -8.96 9.59
C VAL A 551 -22.82 -8.76 11.08
N TRP A 552 -24.05 -8.94 11.55
CA TRP A 552 -24.41 -8.74 12.95
C TRP A 552 -23.66 -9.68 13.88
N ALA A 553 -23.44 -10.93 13.47
CA ALA A 553 -22.67 -11.90 14.25
C ALA A 553 -21.18 -11.52 14.43
N LEU A 554 -20.59 -10.78 13.47
CA LEU A 554 -19.15 -10.53 13.42
C LEU A 554 -18.74 -9.05 13.61
N ARG A 555 -19.70 -8.13 13.79
CA ARG A 555 -19.47 -6.68 13.78
C ARG A 555 -18.40 -6.13 14.73
N PHE A 556 -18.08 -6.84 15.82
CA PHE A 556 -17.06 -6.45 16.80
C PHE A 556 -15.73 -7.20 16.66
N HIS A 557 -15.42 -7.68 15.46
CA HIS A 557 -14.19 -8.41 15.20
C HIS A 557 -12.92 -7.57 15.45
N THR A 558 -11.89 -8.20 16.03
CA THR A 558 -10.64 -7.50 16.41
C THR A 558 -9.77 -7.14 15.20
N ASP A 559 -9.74 -8.00 14.18
CA ASP A 559 -9.00 -7.77 12.94
C ASP A 559 -9.68 -6.69 12.05
N PRO A 560 -8.95 -5.64 11.64
CA PRO A 560 -9.49 -4.56 10.84
C PRO A 560 -9.85 -4.96 9.40
N TYR A 561 -9.19 -5.95 8.81
CA TYR A 561 -9.50 -6.40 7.45
C TYR A 561 -10.88 -7.08 7.39
N VAL A 562 -11.22 -7.85 8.42
CA VAL A 562 -12.58 -8.41 8.60
C VAL A 562 -13.60 -7.28 8.76
N ARG A 563 -13.35 -6.31 9.65
CA ARG A 563 -14.27 -5.16 9.83
C ARG A 563 -14.50 -4.36 8.55
N GLN A 564 -13.46 -4.10 7.76
CA GLN A 564 -13.59 -3.48 6.43
C GLN A 564 -14.50 -4.29 5.50
N GLY A 565 -14.40 -5.63 5.54
CA GLY A 565 -15.29 -6.52 4.80
C GLY A 565 -16.74 -6.41 5.24
N LEU A 566 -17.00 -6.38 6.55
CA LEU A 566 -18.35 -6.27 7.10
C LEU A 566 -19.02 -4.95 6.74
N LEU A 567 -18.28 -3.85 6.75
CA LEU A 567 -18.76 -2.54 6.27
C LEU A 567 -19.05 -2.60 4.76
N SER A 568 -18.16 -3.23 3.97
CA SER A 568 -18.39 -3.46 2.55
C SER A 568 -19.64 -4.29 2.26
N CYS A 569 -19.99 -5.24 3.15
CA CYS A 569 -21.26 -5.97 3.09
C CYS A 569 -22.46 -5.04 3.26
N ILE A 570 -22.41 -4.11 4.22
CA ILE A 570 -23.47 -3.08 4.37
C ILE A 570 -23.59 -2.25 3.10
N SER A 571 -22.48 -1.73 2.56
CA SER A 571 -22.49 -0.98 1.29
C SER A 571 -23.16 -1.79 0.19
N SER A 572 -22.82 -3.08 0.08
CA SER A 572 -23.38 -3.97 -0.93
C SER A 572 -24.88 -4.17 -0.76
N VAL A 573 -25.37 -4.38 0.46
CA VAL A 573 -26.82 -4.48 0.75
C VAL A 573 -27.55 -3.20 0.33
N LEU A 574 -27.04 -2.03 0.75
CA LEU A 574 -27.64 -0.73 0.46
C LEU A 574 -27.66 -0.38 -1.03
N LEU A 575 -26.70 -0.88 -1.80
CA LEU A 575 -26.59 -0.63 -3.24
C LEU A 575 -27.37 -1.64 -4.09
N SER A 576 -27.57 -2.86 -3.60
CA SER A 576 -28.06 -3.99 -4.42
C SER A 576 -29.50 -4.37 -4.17
N VAL A 577 -29.97 -4.23 -2.93
CA VAL A 577 -31.35 -4.59 -2.56
C VAL A 577 -32.27 -3.38 -2.84
N PRO A 578 -33.42 -3.58 -3.50
CA PRO A 578 -34.39 -2.51 -3.73
C PRO A 578 -34.82 -1.83 -2.43
N ALA A 579 -34.99 -0.50 -2.46
CA ALA A 579 -35.27 0.31 -1.27
C ALA A 579 -36.59 -0.08 -0.59
N GLU A 580 -37.58 -0.49 -1.37
CA GLU A 580 -38.89 -0.93 -0.88
C GLU A 580 -38.74 -2.20 -0.04
N ARG A 581 -37.95 -3.17 -0.53
CA ARG A 581 -37.66 -4.43 0.17
C ARG A 581 -36.80 -4.23 1.41
N LEU A 582 -35.85 -3.31 1.34
CA LEU A 582 -35.03 -2.96 2.50
C LEU A 582 -35.89 -2.41 3.66
N LEU A 583 -36.86 -1.56 3.35
CA LEU A 583 -37.75 -0.99 4.37
C LEU A 583 -38.83 -1.95 4.86
N GLU A 584 -39.38 -2.79 3.97
CA GLU A 584 -40.43 -3.74 4.35
C GLU A 584 -39.88 -4.91 5.17
N ASP A 585 -38.76 -5.49 4.75
CA ASP A 585 -38.27 -6.78 5.25
C ASP A 585 -37.09 -6.66 6.25
N MET A 586 -36.40 -5.50 6.30
CA MET A 586 -35.10 -5.35 6.98
C MET A 586 -34.92 -4.00 7.71
N ALA A 587 -36.00 -3.31 8.08
CA ALA A 587 -35.93 -1.97 8.67
C ALA A 587 -35.28 -1.92 10.06
N GLU A 588 -35.49 -2.95 10.89
CA GLU A 588 -34.93 -3.01 12.24
C GLU A 588 -33.40 -3.16 12.17
N GLU A 589 -32.93 -4.09 11.33
CA GLU A 589 -31.51 -4.35 11.09
C GLU A 589 -30.80 -3.12 10.52
N LEU A 590 -31.47 -2.34 9.66
CA LEU A 590 -30.91 -1.10 9.12
C LEU A 590 -30.80 0.02 10.16
N LEU A 591 -31.75 0.12 11.10
CA LEU A 591 -31.69 1.09 12.18
C LEU A 591 -30.55 0.76 13.15
N GLU A 592 -30.41 -0.52 13.48
CA GLU A 592 -29.30 -1.03 14.28
C GLU A 592 -27.95 -0.81 13.59
N ALA A 593 -27.87 -1.09 12.28
CA ALA A 593 -26.70 -0.81 11.47
C ALA A 593 -26.36 0.69 11.47
N GLN A 594 -27.34 1.58 11.36
CA GLN A 594 -27.12 3.03 11.41
C GLN A 594 -26.45 3.46 12.72
N SER A 595 -26.92 2.95 13.87
CA SER A 595 -26.33 3.25 15.17
C SER A 595 -24.89 2.73 15.25
N TRP A 596 -24.65 1.49 14.80
CA TRP A 596 -23.32 0.88 14.80
C TRP A 596 -22.34 1.65 13.90
N LEU A 597 -22.76 2.06 12.70
CA LEU A 597 -21.94 2.84 11.78
C LEU A 597 -21.51 4.17 12.40
N GLY A 598 -22.40 4.84 13.15
CA GLY A 598 -22.06 6.05 13.91
C GLY A 598 -20.94 5.82 14.91
N ASP A 599 -21.03 4.73 15.69
CA ASP A 599 -19.97 4.34 16.63
C ASP A 599 -18.64 4.04 15.93
N VAL A 600 -18.67 3.36 14.77
CA VAL A 600 -17.47 3.04 13.99
C VAL A 600 -16.78 4.31 13.48
N VAL A 601 -17.53 5.29 12.97
CA VAL A 601 -16.98 6.57 12.48
C VAL A 601 -16.23 7.32 13.59
N GLU A 602 -16.74 7.27 14.83
CA GLU A 602 -16.13 8.00 15.94
C GLU A 602 -14.97 7.24 16.61
N LYS A 603 -15.07 5.92 16.76
CA LYS A 603 -14.24 5.14 17.69
C LYS A 603 -13.31 4.13 17.04
N ASP A 604 -13.52 3.73 15.79
CA ASP A 604 -12.69 2.68 15.17
C ASP A 604 -11.24 3.17 14.99
N PRO A 605 -10.21 2.40 15.38
CA PRO A 605 -8.81 2.78 15.19
C PRO A 605 -8.41 2.85 13.71
N ASP A 606 -9.01 2.01 12.86
CA ASP A 606 -8.66 1.93 11.45
C ASP A 606 -9.35 3.03 10.64
N GLY A 607 -8.54 3.84 9.95
CA GLY A 607 -9.04 4.95 9.14
C GLY A 607 -9.86 4.51 7.93
N ALA A 608 -9.61 3.31 7.38
CA ALA A 608 -10.41 2.79 6.28
C ALA A 608 -11.81 2.36 6.76
N CYS A 609 -11.91 1.71 7.93
CA CYS A 609 -13.20 1.41 8.57
C CYS A 609 -14.02 2.69 8.80
N ARG A 610 -13.42 3.75 9.37
CA ARG A 610 -14.11 5.04 9.57
C ARG A 610 -14.65 5.62 8.25
N ARG A 611 -13.86 5.56 7.17
CA ARG A 611 -14.28 6.06 5.85
C ARG A 611 -15.42 5.23 5.24
N LEU A 612 -15.34 3.90 5.30
CA LEU A 612 -16.39 3.01 4.80
C LEU A 612 -17.69 3.22 5.57
N ALA A 613 -17.62 3.31 6.90
CA ALA A 613 -18.81 3.55 7.72
C ALA A 613 -19.47 4.90 7.42
N LEU A 614 -18.67 5.95 7.21
CA LEU A 614 -19.19 7.26 6.79
C LEU A 614 -19.86 7.18 5.41
N GLN A 615 -19.29 6.42 4.47
CA GLN A 615 -19.89 6.19 3.16
C GLN A 615 -21.24 5.47 3.28
N ASP A 616 -21.34 4.44 4.12
CA ASP A 616 -22.59 3.71 4.35
C ASP A 616 -23.68 4.59 4.97
N LEU A 617 -23.32 5.47 5.93
CA LEU A 617 -24.24 6.46 6.48
C LEU A 617 -24.78 7.41 5.41
N VAL A 618 -23.92 7.88 4.50
CA VAL A 618 -24.32 8.73 3.37
C VAL A 618 -25.24 7.96 2.40
N LEU A 619 -24.96 6.68 2.14
CA LEU A 619 -25.83 5.83 1.32
C LEU A 619 -27.21 5.68 1.96
N LEU A 620 -27.26 5.41 3.26
CA LEU A 620 -28.52 5.28 4.01
C LEU A 620 -29.33 6.59 4.00
N GLU A 621 -28.67 7.74 4.18
CA GLU A 621 -29.33 9.04 4.09
C GLU A 621 -29.89 9.31 2.69
N ASN A 622 -29.15 8.94 1.65
CA ASN A 622 -29.60 9.08 0.26
C ASN A 622 -30.80 8.18 -0.05
N LEU A 623 -30.84 6.96 0.47
CA LEU A 623 -32.01 6.08 0.36
C LEU A 623 -33.24 6.74 1.00
N LYS A 624 -33.12 7.25 2.23
CA LYS A 624 -34.20 7.97 2.91
C LYS A 624 -34.69 9.19 2.13
N LYS A 625 -33.79 9.93 1.48
CA LYS A 625 -34.14 11.07 0.60
C LYS A 625 -34.91 10.62 -0.63
N LYS A 626 -34.51 9.53 -1.31
CA LYS A 626 -35.22 9.01 -2.48
C LYS A 626 -36.67 8.63 -2.13
N LEU A 627 -36.86 7.98 -0.99
CA LEU A 627 -38.17 7.54 -0.51
C LEU A 627 -39.08 8.70 -0.08
N THR A 628 -38.51 9.82 0.38
CA THR A 628 -39.27 11.03 0.74
C THR A 628 -39.48 11.98 -0.45
N ALA A 629 -38.72 11.81 -1.53
CA ALA A 629 -38.76 12.64 -2.73
C ALA A 629 -39.67 12.09 -3.83
N GLU A 630 -40.28 10.91 -3.68
CA GLU A 630 -41.42 10.49 -4.52
C GLU A 630 -42.67 11.25 -4.08
N PRO A 631 -43.18 12.22 -4.88
CA PRO A 631 -44.47 12.82 -4.63
C PRO A 631 -45.54 12.02 -5.38
N SER A 632 -46.60 11.66 -4.64
CA SER A 632 -47.98 11.39 -5.08
C SER A 632 -48.30 11.38 -6.58
#